data_AF-A0A7J3I2C4-F1
#
_entry.id   AF-A0A7J3I2C4-F1
#
_cell.length_a   1.000
_cell.length_b   1.000
_cell.length_c   1.000
_cell.angle_alpha   90.00
_cell.angle_beta   90.00
_cell.angle_gamma   90.00
#
_symmetry.space_group_name_H-M   'P 1'
#
loop_
_entity.id
_entity.type
_entity.pdbx_description
1 polymer ?
#
loop_
_entity_poly.entity_id
_entity_poly.type
_entity_poly.pdbx_seq_one_letter_code
_entity_poly.pdbx_strand_id
1 'polypeptide(L)' 'EALITSGKYDVVICGHTHEQVNKKMGSTLVVNPGETCGYLTGKRSVAVLDLREIRAEIIEI' A
#
# COMPACT_ATOMS: atom_id res chain seq x y z
N GLU A 1 -1.39 -3.14 12.56
CA GLU A 1 -0.10 -3.86 12.60
C GLU A 1 -0.22 -5.37 12.76
N ALA A 2 -1.12 -5.91 13.61
CA ALA A 2 -1.23 -7.36 13.84
C ALA A 2 -1.33 -8.23 12.56
N LEU A 3 -2.04 -7.78 11.53
CA LEU A 3 -2.11 -8.51 10.25
C LEU A 3 -0.77 -8.55 9.53
N ILE A 4 -0.01 -7.45 9.56
CA ILE A 4 1.31 -7.30 8.91
C ILE A 4 2.33 -8.23 9.58
N THR A 5 2.35 -8.31 10.91
CA THR A 5 3.35 -9.09 11.65
C THR A 5 2.96 -10.55 11.86
N SER A 6 1.72 -10.94 11.50
CA SER A 6 1.23 -12.31 11.71
C SER A 6 1.94 -13.36 10.85
N GLY A 7 2.59 -12.97 9.76
CA GLY A 7 3.19 -13.89 8.78
C GLY A 7 2.18 -14.74 8.00
N LYS A 8 0.88 -14.45 8.11
CA LYS A 8 -0.21 -15.22 7.47
C LYS A 8 -0.57 -14.73 6.07
N TYR A 9 -0.07 -13.56 5.68
CA TYR A 9 -0.46 -12.89 4.44
C TYR A 9 0.77 -12.39 3.69
N ASP A 10 0.80 -12.63 2.37
CA ASP A 10 1.84 -12.12 1.49
C ASP A 10 1.69 -10.60 1.25
N VAL A 11 0.44 -10.10 1.27
CA VAL A 11 0.12 -8.69 1.05
C VAL A 11 -0.94 -8.21 2.05
N VAL A 12 -0.73 -7.02 2.62
CA VAL A 12 -1.72 -6.30 3.43
C VAL A 12 -1.96 -4.92 2.82
N ILE A 13 -3.19 -4.68 2.40
CA ILE A 13 -3.62 -3.40 1.82
C ILE A 13 -4.42 -2.63 2.87
N CYS A 14 -4.05 -1.38 3.13
CA CYS A 14 -4.77 -0.47 4.02
C CYS A 14 -5.02 0.89 3.36
N GLY A 15 -5.92 1.67 3.97
CA GLY A 15 -6.22 3.04 3.57
C GLY A 15 -6.40 3.92 4.81
N HIS A 16 -7.39 4.81 4.79
CA HIS A 16 -7.82 5.68 5.90
C HIS A 16 -6.84 6.79 6.30
N THR A 17 -5.52 6.59 6.23
CA THR A 17 -4.54 7.63 6.63
C THR A 17 -4.25 8.66 5.54
N HIS A 18 -4.67 8.41 4.29
CA HIS A 18 -4.31 9.20 3.10
C HIS A 18 -2.81 9.22 2.76
N GLU A 19 -1.96 8.56 3.57
CA GLU A 19 -0.53 8.46 3.34
C GLU A 19 -0.17 7.28 2.43
N GLN A 20 0.77 7.49 1.53
CA GLN A 20 1.33 6.45 0.66
C GLN A 20 2.22 5.50 1.45
N VAL A 21 1.99 4.19 1.33
CA VAL A 21 2.85 3.15 1.91
C VAL A 21 3.11 2.10 0.83
N ASN A 22 4.37 1.77 0.60
CA ASN A 22 4.78 0.65 -0.23
C ASN A 22 6.10 0.10 0.30
N LYS A 23 6.03 -0.85 1.22
CA LYS A 23 7.22 -1.41 1.88
C LYS A 23 7.01 -2.86 2.27
N LYS A 24 8.10 -3.64 2.32
CA LYS A 24 8.09 -4.98 2.92
C LYS A 24 8.37 -4.90 4.42
N MET A 25 7.59 -5.63 5.21
CA MET A 25 7.81 -5.86 6.63
C MET A 25 7.88 -7.37 6.86
N GLY A 26 9.09 -7.90 7.04
CA GLY A 26 9.33 -9.34 6.97
C GLY A 26 9.04 -9.86 5.56
N SER A 27 8.22 -10.92 5.45
CA SER A 27 7.76 -11.46 4.17
C SER A 27 6.53 -10.75 3.59
N THR A 28 5.86 -9.90 4.36
CA THR A 28 4.59 -9.28 3.97
C THR A 28 4.81 -7.93 3.28
N LEU A 29 4.24 -7.76 2.08
CA LEU A 29 4.16 -6.48 1.39
C LEU A 29 3.02 -5.64 1.98
N VAL A 30 3.32 -4.43 2.45
CA VAL A 30 2.34 -3.50 3.01
C VAL A 30 2.11 -2.37 2.03
N VAL A 31 0.86 -2.18 1.63
CA VAL A 31 0.45 -1.19 0.63
C VAL A 31 -0.64 -0.28 1.17
N ASN A 32 -0.45 1.02 1.04
CA ASN A 32 -1.50 2.03 1.13
C ASN A 32 -1.37 2.93 -0.11
N PRO A 33 -2.38 3.02 -0.99
CA PRO A 33 -2.32 3.84 -2.19
C PRO A 33 -2.28 5.35 -1.89
N GLY A 34 -2.51 5.76 -0.65
CA GLY A 34 -2.68 7.15 -0.26
C GLY A 34 -4.13 7.59 -0.50
N GLU A 35 -4.30 8.75 -1.12
CA GLU A 35 -5.61 9.29 -1.45
C GLU A 35 -5.76 9.55 -2.95
N THR A 36 -6.94 9.25 -3.48
CA THR A 36 -7.24 9.53 -4.89
C THR A 36 -7.68 10.98 -5.09
N CYS A 37 -8.23 11.62 -4.05
CA CYS A 37 -8.74 13.00 -4.14
C CYS A 37 -7.64 14.08 -4.02
N GLY A 38 -6.55 13.78 -3.32
CA GLY A 38 -5.44 14.73 -3.12
C GLY A 38 -5.76 15.89 -2.16
N TYR A 39 -6.80 15.78 -1.33
CA TYR A 39 -7.25 16.90 -0.49
C TYR A 39 -6.37 17.16 0.73
N LEU A 40 -5.78 16.12 1.32
CA LEU A 40 -5.00 16.27 2.56
C LEU A 40 -3.50 16.41 2.30
N THR A 41 -3.00 15.70 1.31
CA THR A 41 -1.58 15.58 0.96
C THR A 41 -1.20 16.36 -0.28
N GLY A 42 -2.18 16.79 -1.08
CA GLY A 42 -1.95 17.40 -2.40
C GLY A 42 -1.56 16.38 -3.49
N LYS A 43 -1.41 15.10 -3.14
CA LYS A 43 -1.01 14.03 -4.05
C LYS A 43 -2.18 13.12 -4.33
N ARG A 44 -2.52 12.95 -5.59
CA ARG A 44 -3.57 12.01 -6.02
C ARG A 44 -2.88 10.74 -6.51
N SER A 45 -3.15 9.61 -5.89
CA SER A 45 -2.47 8.37 -6.27
C SER A 45 -3.33 7.13 -6.18
N VAL A 46 -2.90 6.12 -6.93
CA VAL A 46 -3.43 4.75 -6.93
C VAL A 46 -2.27 3.76 -6.82
N ALA A 47 -2.56 2.52 -6.43
CA ALA A 47 -1.56 1.44 -6.39
C ALA A 47 -1.90 0.34 -7.39
N VAL A 48 -0.90 -0.14 -8.12
CA VAL A 48 -0.99 -1.31 -9.01
C VAL A 48 -0.18 -2.43 -8.40
N LEU A 49 -0.82 -3.58 -8.15
CA LEU A 49 -0.19 -4.77 -7.56
C LEU A 49 -0.02 -5.86 -8.62
N ASP A 50 1.25 -6.22 -8.88
CA ASP A 50 1.59 -7.43 -9.61
C ASP A 50 1.55 -8.63 -8.66
N LEU A 51 0.60 -9.54 -8.89
CA LEU A 51 0.40 -10.74 -8.07
C LEU A 51 1.39 -11.87 -8.38
N ARG A 52 2.07 -11.85 -9.53
CA ARG A 52 3.08 -12.86 -9.88
C ARG A 52 4.38 -12.59 -9.13
N GLU A 53 4.77 -11.32 -9.09
CA GLU A 53 6.01 -10.87 -8.43
C GLU A 53 5.80 -10.40 -6.98
N ILE A 54 4.55 -10.27 -6.54
CA ILE A 54 4.15 -9.68 -5.25
C ILE A 54 4.89 -8.33 -5.06
N ARG A 55 4.63 -7.43 -6.00
CA ARG A 55 5.22 -6.09 -6.06
C ARG A 55 4.14 -5.06 -6.36
N ALA A 56 4.12 -3.98 -5.58
CA ALA A 56 3.24 -2.85 -5.83
C ALA A 56 4.03 -1.65 -6.37
N GLU A 57 3.36 -0.83 -7.18
CA GLU A 57 3.82 0.48 -7.62
C GLU A 57 2.74 1.51 -7.28
N ILE A 58 3.15 2.70 -6.81
CA ILE A 58 2.26 3.82 -6.58
C ILE A 58 2.37 4.78 -7.76
N ILE A 59 1.23 5.09 -8.38
CA ILE A 59 1.12 5.94 -9.56
C ILE A 59 0.37 7.21 -9.16
N GLU A 60 0.94 8.37 -9.46
CA GLU A 60 0.31 9.68 -9.25
C GLU A 60 -0.57 10.07 -10.47
N ILE A 61 -1.72 10.72 -10.24
CA ILE A 61 -2.76 11.02 -11.24
C ILE A 61 -3.25 12.48 -11.22
#